data_AF-A0A284VP22-F1
#
_entry.id   AF-A0A284VP22-F1
#
_cell.length_a   1.000
_cell.length_b   1.000
_cell.length_c   1.000
_cell.angle_alpha   90.00
_cell.angle_beta   90.00
_cell.angle_gamma   90.00
#
_symmetry.space_group_name_H-M   'P 1'
#
loop_
_entity.id
_entity.type
_entity.pdbx_description
1 polymer ?
#
loop_
_entity_poly.entity_id
_entity_poly.type
_entity_poly.pdbx_seq_one_letter_code
_entity_poly.pdbx_strand_id
1 'polypeptide(L)'
;MIKNSKKRNNTEFAILASASPSLSPKHPVVVNLQLDYWIDAVNEYKKIKENNNPNLSYMIKTVNLLGSSLSNLFGANYHTINKRKETPSLKILVEKAGLKTDSRDLYERFLRFNQFYNDVAKHFSSIKIDKAKDLDMNNLKEYMEITRDVWIWYFSKFYYNIPDEQLSHFKIAF
;
A
#
# COMPACT_ATOMS: atom_id res chain seq x y z
N MET A 1 34.50 -40.53 22.85
CA MET A 1 33.15 -40.35 22.22
C MET A 1 33.01 -38.88 21.81
N ILE A 2 33.26 -38.58 20.53
CA ILE A 2 33.24 -37.20 20.00
C ILE A 2 31.82 -36.91 19.50
N LYS A 3 31.17 -35.90 20.07
CA LYS A 3 29.87 -35.39 19.61
C LYS A 3 30.11 -34.43 18.43
N ASN A 4 29.82 -34.88 17.22
CA ASN A 4 29.76 -34.04 16.03
C ASN A 4 28.46 -33.21 16.05
N SER A 5 28.53 -31.94 16.45
CA SER A 5 27.45 -30.98 16.16
C SER A 5 27.67 -30.37 14.78
N LYS A 6 26.85 -30.77 13.80
CA LYS A 6 26.76 -30.08 12.50
C LYS A 6 26.23 -28.66 12.72
N LYS A 7 27.13 -27.68 12.70
CA LYS A 7 26.81 -26.26 12.50
C LYS A 7 26.27 -26.12 11.07
N ARG A 8 24.97 -25.86 10.91
CA ARG A 8 24.41 -25.45 9.62
C ARG A 8 24.86 -24.01 9.36
N ASN A 9 25.59 -23.81 8.26
CA ASN A 9 26.00 -22.50 7.78
C ASN A 9 24.76 -21.75 7.26
N ASN A 10 24.25 -20.80 8.05
CA ASN A 10 23.24 -19.83 7.62
C ASN A 10 23.93 -18.68 6.86
N THR A 11 24.48 -18.96 5.69
CA THR A 11 25.20 -17.96 4.87
C THR A 11 24.47 -17.69 3.55
N GLU A 12 23.14 -17.57 3.57
CA GLU A 12 22.34 -17.24 2.37
C GLU A 12 21.22 -16.19 2.60
N PHE A 13 21.33 -15.33 3.62
CA PHE A 13 20.40 -14.19 3.79
C PHE A 13 21.10 -12.83 3.96
N ALA A 14 22.35 -12.71 3.52
CA ALA A 14 23.16 -11.50 3.70
C ALA A 14 23.52 -10.78 2.38
N ILE A 15 22.66 -10.84 1.36
CA ILE A 15 22.82 -10.05 0.14
C ILE A 15 21.50 -9.38 -0.18
N LEU A 16 21.36 -8.13 0.27
CA LEU A 16 20.58 -7.01 -0.33
C LEU A 16 20.41 -5.85 0.68
N ALA A 17 21.47 -5.54 1.42
CA ALA A 17 21.59 -4.25 2.10
C ALA A 17 23.01 -3.72 1.85
N SER A 18 23.30 -3.38 0.59
CA SER A 18 24.43 -2.49 0.30
C SER A 18 24.07 -1.12 0.87
N ALA A 19 24.43 -0.92 2.13
CA ALA A 19 24.43 0.38 2.77
C ALA A 19 25.38 1.31 1.99
N SER A 20 24.80 2.19 1.18
CA SER A 20 25.50 3.41 0.77
C SER A 20 25.46 4.38 1.95
N PRO A 21 26.62 4.86 2.44
CA PRO A 21 26.67 5.75 3.58
C PRO A 21 26.32 7.19 3.17
N SER A 22 25.61 7.86 4.07
CA SER A 22 25.31 9.30 4.07
C SER A 22 24.27 9.77 3.03
N LEU A 23 23.05 9.95 3.51
CA LEU A 23 22.21 11.12 3.27
C LEU A 23 21.12 11.08 4.34
N SER A 24 21.01 12.16 5.13
CA SER A 24 19.83 12.43 5.96
C SER A 24 18.55 12.14 5.16
N PRO A 25 17.48 11.52 5.70
CA PRO A 25 16.33 11.18 4.87
C PRO A 25 15.54 12.47 4.60
N LYS A 26 15.93 13.20 3.55
CA LYS A 26 15.10 14.24 2.91
C LYS A 26 14.08 13.62 1.94
N HIS A 27 14.15 12.31 1.69
CA HIS A 27 13.27 11.57 0.80
C HIS A 27 12.72 10.30 1.50
N PRO A 28 11.44 9.95 1.30
CA PRO A 28 10.84 8.76 1.90
C PRO A 28 11.52 7.50 1.37
N VAL A 29 11.70 6.50 2.23
CA VAL A 29 12.19 5.20 1.77
C VAL A 29 10.99 4.45 1.23
N VAL A 30 10.89 4.31 -0.10
CA VAL A 30 10.02 3.30 -0.69
C VAL A 30 10.73 1.95 -0.55
N VAL A 31 10.37 1.20 0.48
CA VAL A 31 10.75 -0.20 0.61
C VAL A 31 9.91 -0.97 -0.42
N ASN A 32 10.49 -1.98 -1.08
CA ASN A 32 9.81 -2.73 -2.15
C ASN A 32 8.38 -3.16 -1.77
N LEU A 33 8.16 -3.52 -0.51
CA LEU A 33 6.89 -4.08 -0.02
C LEU A 33 5.64 -3.22 -0.27
N GLN A 34 5.68 -1.90 -0.04
CA GLN A 34 4.48 -1.06 -0.29
C GLN A 34 4.13 -0.98 -1.78
N LEU A 35 5.14 -0.98 -2.65
CA LEU A 35 4.98 -0.97 -4.09
C LEU A 35 4.55 -2.36 -4.59
N ASP A 36 5.07 -3.43 -3.98
CA ASP A 36 4.68 -4.81 -4.28
C ASP A 36 3.18 -5.01 -4.02
N TYR A 37 2.64 -4.50 -2.90
CA TYR A 37 1.20 -4.54 -2.65
C TYR A 37 0.37 -3.79 -3.70
N TRP A 38 0.88 -2.68 -4.22
CA TRP A 38 0.22 -1.96 -5.32
C TRP A 38 0.23 -2.80 -6.61
N ILE A 39 1.39 -3.36 -6.97
CA ILE A 39 1.56 -4.19 -8.17
C ILE A 39 0.67 -5.44 -8.09
N ASP A 40 0.62 -6.09 -6.93
CA ASP A 40 -0.25 -7.24 -6.70
C ASP A 40 -1.73 -6.87 -6.83
N ALA A 41 -2.15 -5.70 -6.32
CA ALA A 41 -3.51 -5.21 -6.49
C ALA A 41 -3.85 -4.99 -7.96
N VAL A 42 -2.93 -4.39 -8.73
CA VAL A 42 -3.08 -4.18 -10.18
C VAL A 42 -3.23 -5.51 -10.91
N ASN A 43 -2.39 -6.48 -10.59
CA ASN A 43 -2.41 -7.80 -11.23
C ASN A 43 -3.70 -8.55 -10.90
N GLU A 44 -4.17 -8.46 -9.65
CA GLU A 44 -5.45 -9.07 -9.25
C GLU A 44 -6.63 -8.39 -9.97
N TYR A 45 -6.66 -7.05 -10.03
CA TYR A 45 -7.69 -6.30 -10.75
C TYR A 45 -7.77 -6.70 -12.23
N LYS A 46 -6.61 -6.79 -12.91
CA LYS A 46 -6.54 -7.21 -14.32
C LYS A 46 -7.10 -8.62 -14.51
N LYS A 47 -6.74 -9.57 -13.65
CA LYS A 47 -7.28 -10.94 -13.69
C LYS A 47 -8.80 -10.98 -13.52
N ILE A 48 -9.36 -10.16 -12.63
CA ILE A 48 -10.82 -10.08 -12.42
C ILE A 48 -11.49 -9.56 -13.70
N LYS A 49 -10.94 -8.49 -14.29
CA LYS A 49 -11.46 -7.85 -15.50
C LYS A 49 -11.37 -8.75 -16.73
N GLU A 50 -10.22 -9.38 -16.95
CA GLU A 50 -9.95 -10.24 -18.13
C GLU A 50 -10.76 -11.54 -18.10
N ASN A 51 -10.92 -12.15 -16.93
CA ASN A 51 -11.69 -13.39 -16.78
C ASN A 51 -13.21 -13.15 -16.68
N ASN A 52 -13.66 -11.89 -16.73
CA ASN A 52 -15.04 -11.46 -16.50
C ASN A 52 -15.69 -12.15 -15.28
N ASN A 53 -14.89 -12.34 -14.22
CA ASN A 53 -15.27 -13.10 -13.03
C ASN A 53 -15.14 -12.21 -11.79
N PRO A 54 -16.12 -11.31 -11.55
CA PRO A 54 -16.16 -10.44 -10.37
C PRO A 54 -16.50 -11.28 -9.13
N ASN A 55 -15.54 -12.09 -8.67
CA ASN A 55 -15.66 -12.83 -7.43
C ASN A 55 -15.39 -11.89 -6.25
N LEU A 56 -16.33 -11.81 -5.32
CA LEU A 56 -16.23 -10.93 -4.15
C LEU A 56 -14.94 -11.14 -3.35
N SER A 57 -14.46 -12.38 -3.22
CA SER A 57 -13.21 -12.68 -2.52
C SER A 57 -12.01 -12.01 -3.18
N TYR A 58 -11.91 -12.08 -4.51
CA TYR A 58 -10.83 -11.42 -5.26
C TYR A 58 -10.95 -9.90 -5.23
N MET A 59 -12.16 -9.36 -5.26
CA MET A 59 -12.37 -7.91 -5.13
C MET A 59 -11.96 -7.41 -3.74
N ILE A 60 -12.37 -8.11 -2.67
CA ILE A 60 -11.97 -7.79 -1.30
C ILE A 60 -10.45 -7.93 -1.10
N LYS A 61 -9.84 -8.99 -1.67
CA LYS A 61 -8.39 -9.15 -1.68
C LYS A 61 -7.70 -7.97 -2.34
N THR A 62 -8.20 -7.51 -3.49
CA THR A 62 -7.67 -6.35 -4.20
C THR A 62 -7.74 -5.09 -3.31
N VAL A 63 -8.89 -4.80 -2.70
CA VAL A 63 -9.03 -3.67 -1.77
C VAL A 63 -8.08 -3.77 -0.57
N ASN A 64 -7.87 -4.97 -0.03
CA ASN A 64 -6.93 -5.19 1.06
C ASN A 64 -5.48 -4.90 0.65
N LEU A 65 -5.09 -5.28 -0.56
CA LEU A 65 -3.77 -4.97 -1.11
C LEU A 65 -3.59 -3.45 -1.28
N LEU A 66 -4.59 -2.74 -1.79
CA LEU A 66 -4.58 -1.27 -1.87
C LEU A 66 -4.42 -0.61 -0.49
N GLY A 67 -5.23 -1.04 0.49
CA GLY A 67 -5.17 -0.51 1.85
C GLY A 67 -3.83 -0.81 2.53
N SER A 68 -3.26 -1.98 2.27
CA SER A 68 -1.94 -2.39 2.76
C SER A 68 -0.82 -1.58 2.11
N SER A 69 -0.91 -1.34 0.80
CA SER A 69 0.03 -0.49 0.06
C SER A 69 0.12 0.90 0.69
N LEU A 70 -1.01 1.59 0.88
CA LEU A 70 -1.03 2.92 1.49
C LEU A 70 -0.64 2.88 2.98
N SER A 71 -1.13 1.90 3.76
CA SER A 71 -0.78 1.80 5.18
C SER A 71 0.73 1.64 5.40
N ASN A 72 1.40 0.85 4.56
CA ASN A 72 2.85 0.69 4.62
C ASN A 72 3.58 1.93 4.10
N LEU A 73 3.10 2.53 3.00
CA LEU A 73 3.67 3.78 2.47
C LEU A 73 3.75 4.87 3.54
N PHE A 74 2.63 5.18 4.20
CA PHE A 74 2.62 6.23 5.20
C PHE A 74 3.17 5.78 6.56
N GLY A 75 2.98 4.51 6.92
CA GLY A 75 3.42 3.95 8.20
C GLY A 75 4.94 3.84 8.33
N ALA A 76 5.62 3.36 7.28
CA ALA A 76 7.09 3.26 7.26
C ALA A 76 7.76 4.64 7.40
N ASN A 77 7.10 5.69 6.90
CA ASN A 77 7.60 7.06 6.94
C ASN A 77 7.16 7.84 8.20
N TYR A 78 6.41 7.21 9.13
CA TYR A 78 5.94 7.82 10.37
C TYR A 78 6.95 7.76 11.54
N HIS A 79 8.08 7.05 11.37
CA HIS A 79 9.07 6.80 12.43
C HIS A 79 9.72 8.06 13.04
N THR A 80 9.50 9.24 12.48
CA THR A 80 10.05 10.50 12.97
C THR A 80 9.23 11.17 14.09
N ILE A 81 7.99 10.75 14.39
CA ILE A 81 7.07 11.61 15.16
C ILE A 81 6.74 11.15 16.60
N ASN A 82 6.80 9.86 17.00
CA ASN A 82 6.66 9.51 18.43
C ASN A 82 7.09 8.08 18.77
N LYS A 83 7.97 7.93 19.77
CA LYS A 83 8.53 6.64 20.22
C LYS A 83 7.57 5.76 21.04
N ARG A 84 6.35 6.19 21.32
CA ARG A 84 5.37 5.43 22.12
C ARG A 84 3.96 5.76 21.67
N LYS A 85 3.11 4.73 21.62
CA LYS A 85 1.67 4.69 21.28
C LYS A 85 1.39 4.31 19.83
N GLU A 86 0.73 3.16 19.70
CA GLU A 86 -0.07 2.62 18.59
C GLU A 86 0.13 3.23 17.19
N THR A 87 0.34 2.36 16.19
CA THR A 87 0.34 2.75 14.78
C THR A 87 -0.98 3.49 14.46
N PRO A 88 -0.92 4.77 14.05
CA PRO A 88 -2.13 5.53 13.75
C PRO A 88 -2.93 4.90 12.61
N SER A 89 -4.22 5.20 12.55
CA SER A 89 -5.04 4.80 11.40
C SER A 89 -4.53 5.42 10.10
N LEU A 90 -4.77 4.75 8.97
CA LEU A 90 -4.36 5.24 7.65
C LEU A 90 -4.86 6.66 7.38
N LYS A 91 -6.10 6.98 7.78
CA LYS A 91 -6.65 8.35 7.72
C LYS A 91 -5.74 9.37 8.40
N ILE A 92 -5.35 9.11 9.66
CA ILE A 92 -4.51 10.04 10.43
C ILE A 92 -3.15 10.20 9.77
N LEU A 93 -2.58 9.11 9.25
CA LEU A 93 -1.29 9.14 8.58
C LEU A 93 -1.33 10.01 7.30
N VAL A 94 -2.37 9.85 6.48
CA VAL A 94 -2.59 10.63 5.25
C VAL A 94 -2.86 12.11 5.56
N GLU A 95 -3.64 12.40 6.60
CA GLU A 95 -3.87 13.78 7.07
C GLU A 95 -2.58 14.45 7.51
N LYS A 96 -1.75 13.75 8.29
CA LYS A 96 -0.45 14.27 8.75
C LYS A 96 0.54 14.47 7.61
N ALA A 97 0.47 13.63 6.57
CA ALA A 97 1.23 13.85 5.35
C ALA A 97 0.74 15.07 4.54
N GLY A 98 -0.43 15.63 4.87
CA GLY A 98 -0.93 16.89 4.34
C GLY A 98 -1.86 16.78 3.12
N LEU A 99 -2.34 15.58 2.77
CA LEU A 99 -3.20 15.39 1.59
C LEU A 99 -4.43 16.29 1.62
N LYS A 100 -5.07 16.42 2.80
CA LYS A 100 -6.25 17.27 3.00
C LYS A 100 -5.99 18.73 2.63
N THR A 101 -4.79 19.23 2.90
CA THR A 101 -4.40 20.62 2.65
C THR A 101 -4.01 20.82 1.19
N ASP A 102 -3.27 19.87 0.61
CA ASP A 102 -2.74 19.98 -0.75
C ASP A 102 -3.80 19.68 -1.82
N SER A 103 -4.71 18.73 -1.56
CA SER A 103 -5.77 18.32 -2.48
C SER A 103 -6.99 17.81 -1.73
N ARG A 104 -7.95 18.72 -1.51
CA ARG A 104 -9.19 18.40 -0.81
C ARG A 104 -10.04 17.35 -1.54
N ASP A 105 -10.14 17.44 -2.86
CA ASP A 105 -10.89 16.48 -3.67
C ASP A 105 -10.33 15.06 -3.52
N LEU A 106 -9.02 14.89 -3.71
CA LEU A 106 -8.37 13.59 -3.57
C LEU A 106 -8.50 13.05 -2.14
N TYR A 107 -8.42 13.92 -1.13
CA TYR A 107 -8.65 13.54 0.26
C TYR A 107 -10.09 13.05 0.51
N GLU A 108 -11.11 13.72 -0.02
CA GLU A 108 -12.51 13.31 0.12
C GLU A 108 -12.79 11.97 -0.58
N ARG A 109 -12.20 11.76 -1.77
CA ARG A 109 -12.23 10.45 -2.46
C ARG A 109 -11.52 9.38 -1.63
N PHE A 110 -10.33 9.68 -1.10
CA PHE A 110 -9.60 8.80 -0.19
C PHE A 110 -10.40 8.41 1.06
N LEU A 111 -11.19 9.32 1.64
CA LEU A 111 -12.01 9.00 2.81
C LEU A 111 -13.04 7.91 2.53
N ARG A 112 -13.66 7.92 1.35
CA ARG A 112 -14.61 6.86 0.94
C ARG A 112 -13.92 5.50 0.84
N PHE A 113 -12.77 5.46 0.16
CA PHE A 113 -11.93 4.28 0.09
C PHE A 113 -11.52 3.79 1.50
N ASN A 114 -11.00 4.69 2.34
CA ASN A 114 -10.51 4.35 3.68
C ASN A 114 -11.64 3.83 4.59
N GLN A 115 -12.85 4.36 4.45
CA GLN A 115 -14.02 3.86 5.17
C GLN A 115 -14.34 2.42 4.77
N PHE A 116 -14.47 2.15 3.47
CA PHE A 116 -14.72 0.80 2.98
C PHE A 116 -13.61 -0.17 3.37
N TYR A 117 -12.34 0.25 3.24
CA TYR A 117 -11.20 -0.56 3.65
C TYR A 117 -11.28 -0.94 5.14
N ASN A 118 -11.50 0.00 6.05
CA ASN A 118 -11.51 -0.33 7.49
C ASN A 118 -12.76 -1.11 7.92
N ASP A 119 -13.93 -0.75 7.39
CA ASP A 119 -15.21 -1.31 7.84
C ASP A 119 -15.45 -2.70 7.25
N VAL A 120 -14.98 -2.93 6.01
CA VAL A 120 -15.30 -4.12 5.22
C VAL A 120 -14.06 -4.97 4.97
N ALA A 121 -13.09 -4.46 4.21
CA ALA A 121 -12.02 -5.30 3.69
C ALA A 121 -11.00 -5.72 4.76
N LYS A 122 -10.60 -4.80 5.62
CA LYS A 122 -9.60 -5.01 6.67
C LYS A 122 -10.15 -6.00 7.68
N HIS A 123 -9.43 -7.11 7.85
CA HIS A 123 -9.87 -8.26 8.65
C HIS A 123 -11.27 -8.74 8.23
N PHE A 124 -11.46 -8.95 6.92
CA PHE A 124 -12.71 -9.47 6.37
C PHE A 124 -13.13 -10.76 7.10
N SER A 125 -14.39 -10.83 7.48
CA SER A 125 -14.99 -11.95 8.20
C SER A 125 -16.43 -12.14 7.77
N SER A 126 -17.04 -13.28 8.14
CA SER A 126 -18.43 -13.61 7.78
C SER A 126 -19.44 -12.52 8.19
N ILE A 127 -19.19 -11.83 9.30
CA ILE A 127 -20.04 -10.75 9.83
C ILE A 127 -20.05 -9.51 8.91
N LYS A 128 -19.04 -9.35 8.04
CA LYS A 128 -18.88 -8.22 7.13
C LYS A 128 -19.38 -8.50 5.71
N ILE A 129 -19.85 -9.72 5.41
CA ILE A 129 -20.28 -10.12 4.07
C ILE A 129 -21.37 -9.19 3.54
N ASP A 130 -22.36 -8.85 4.36
CA ASP A 130 -23.47 -8.00 3.92
C ASP A 130 -23.01 -6.60 3.50
N LYS A 131 -22.00 -6.05 4.19
CA LYS A 131 -21.40 -4.75 3.84
C LYS A 131 -20.52 -4.81 2.58
N ALA A 132 -20.13 -6.01 2.17
CA ALA A 132 -19.28 -6.23 1.00
C ALA A 132 -20.10 -6.48 -0.28
N LYS A 133 -21.41 -6.74 -0.16
CA LYS A 133 -22.28 -7.07 -1.32
C LYS A 133 -22.37 -5.94 -2.35
N ASP A 134 -22.20 -4.70 -1.90
CA ASP A 134 -22.25 -3.53 -2.78
C ASP A 134 -20.90 -3.28 -3.50
N LEU A 135 -19.87 -4.08 -3.23
CA LEU A 135 -18.60 -3.97 -3.95
C LEU A 135 -18.74 -4.53 -5.35
N ASP A 136 -18.72 -3.64 -6.35
CA ASP A 136 -18.72 -3.98 -7.76
C ASP A 136 -17.41 -3.55 -8.47
N MET A 137 -17.36 -3.78 -9.78
CA MET A 137 -16.21 -3.40 -10.60
C MET A 137 -16.02 -1.88 -10.73
N ASN A 138 -17.08 -1.08 -10.60
CA ASN A 138 -17.00 0.38 -10.67
C ASN A 138 -16.37 0.93 -9.39
N ASN A 139 -16.84 0.50 -8.23
CA ASN A 139 -16.23 0.85 -6.94
C ASN A 139 -14.79 0.36 -6.87
N LEU A 140 -14.51 -0.86 -7.34
CA LEU A 140 -13.15 -1.40 -7.36
C LEU A 140 -12.24 -0.55 -8.25
N LYS A 141 -12.69 -0.17 -9.45
CA LYS A 141 -11.97 0.75 -10.34
C LYS A 141 -11.70 2.10 -9.66
N GLU A 142 -12.71 2.69 -9.04
CA GLU A 142 -12.55 3.97 -8.31
C GLU A 142 -11.47 3.84 -7.22
N TYR A 143 -11.45 2.73 -6.47
CA TYR A 143 -10.45 2.49 -5.43
C TYR A 143 -9.02 2.31 -5.99
N MET A 144 -8.88 1.67 -7.16
CA MET A 144 -7.60 1.59 -7.88
C MET A 144 -7.10 2.99 -8.26
N GLU A 145 -7.97 3.83 -8.82
CA GLU A 145 -7.67 5.20 -9.23
C GLU A 145 -7.30 6.07 -8.03
N ILE A 146 -8.08 6.03 -6.96
CA ILE A 146 -7.79 6.76 -5.72
C ILE A 146 -6.41 6.39 -5.18
N THR A 147 -6.10 5.09 -5.12
CA THR A 147 -4.83 4.63 -4.58
C THR A 147 -3.66 5.07 -5.46
N ARG A 148 -3.79 4.97 -6.79
CA ARG A 148 -2.81 5.51 -7.75
C ARG A 148 -2.59 7.00 -7.53
N ASP A 149 -3.67 7.77 -7.46
CA ASP A 149 -3.61 9.23 -7.35
C ASP A 149 -2.97 9.66 -6.01
N VAL A 150 -3.26 8.95 -4.91
CA VAL A 150 -2.60 9.16 -3.60
C VAL A 150 -1.10 8.85 -3.66
N TRP A 151 -0.70 7.77 -4.35
CA TRP A 151 0.72 7.45 -4.56
C TRP A 151 1.44 8.53 -5.35
N ILE A 152 0.86 8.97 -6.48
CA ILE A 152 1.43 10.02 -7.33
C ILE A 152 1.56 11.32 -6.53
N TRP A 153 0.50 11.71 -5.80
CA TRP A 153 0.56 12.88 -4.92
C TRP A 153 1.68 12.76 -3.89
N TYR A 154 1.77 11.62 -3.19
CA TYR A 154 2.79 11.40 -2.17
C TYR A 154 4.19 11.53 -2.76
N PHE A 155 4.44 10.91 -3.91
CA PHE A 155 5.71 11.04 -4.60
C PHE A 155 6.02 12.48 -5.01
N SER A 156 5.06 13.20 -5.60
CA SER A 156 5.24 14.60 -6.02
C SER A 156 5.55 15.54 -4.85
N LYS A 157 5.10 15.19 -3.63
CA LYS A 157 5.35 15.96 -2.43
C LYS A 157 6.80 15.87 -1.95
N PHE A 158 7.43 14.71 -2.13
CA PHE A 158 8.75 14.42 -1.55
C PHE A 158 9.88 14.23 -2.58
N TYR A 159 9.54 14.16 -3.87
CA TYR A 159 10.50 14.06 -4.96
C TYR A 159 10.28 15.20 -5.95
N TYR A 160 11.34 15.96 -6.22
CA TYR A 160 11.33 16.99 -7.25
C TYR A 160 11.17 16.39 -8.66
N ASN A 161 11.74 15.20 -8.87
CA ASN A 161 11.52 14.33 -10.02
C ASN A 161 11.37 12.89 -9.53
N ILE A 162 10.24 12.26 -9.85
CA ILE A 162 10.01 10.84 -9.54
C ILE A 162 10.74 10.02 -10.62
N PRO A 163 11.59 9.03 -10.28
CA PRO A 163 12.24 8.20 -11.28
C PRO A 163 11.23 7.56 -12.24
N ASP A 164 11.51 7.59 -13.55
CA ASP A 164 10.60 7.07 -14.58
C ASP A 164 10.24 5.60 -14.37
N GLU A 165 11.17 4.80 -13.87
CA GLU A 165 10.96 3.40 -13.52
C GLU A 165 9.85 3.27 -12.45
N GLN A 166 9.90 4.09 -11.41
CA GLN A 166 8.86 4.09 -10.36
C GLN A 166 7.52 4.61 -10.90
N LEU A 167 7.54 5.67 -11.72
CA LEU A 167 6.33 6.20 -12.36
C LEU A 167 5.67 5.19 -13.30
N SER A 168 6.45 4.31 -13.95
CA SER A 168 5.92 3.34 -14.91
C SER A 168 4.88 2.41 -14.28
N HIS A 169 5.04 2.08 -12.99
CA HIS A 169 4.08 1.27 -12.23
C HIS A 169 2.72 1.94 -12.01
N PHE A 170 2.60 3.25 -12.28
CA PHE A 170 1.35 4.01 -12.13
C PHE A 170 0.75 4.44 -13.47
N LYS A 171 1.44 4.22 -14.60
CA LYS A 171 0.93 4.46 -15.97
C LYS A 171 -0.01 3.35 -16.41
N ILE A 172 -1.07 3.11 -15.64
CA ILE A 172 -2.05 2.05 -15.88
C ILE A 172 -3.41 2.69 -16.20
N ALA A 173 -4.03 2.23 -17.29
CA ALA A 173 -5.41 2.52 -17.63
C ALA A 173 -6.32 1.46 -16.98
N PHE A 174 -7.31 1.91 -16.20
CA PHE A 174 -8.27 1.05 -15.50
C PHE A 174 -9.60 0.98 -16.25
#